data_AF-A0A1D2NI37-F1
#
_entry.id   AF-A0A1D2NI37-F1
#
_cell.length_a   1.000
_cell.length_b   1.000
_cell.length_c   1.000
_cell.angle_alpha   90.00
_cell.angle_beta   90.00
_cell.angle_gamma   90.00
#
_symmetry.space_group_name_H-M   'P 1'
#
loop_
_entity.id
_entity.type
_entity.pdbx_description
1 polymer ?
#
loop_
_entity_poly.entity_id
_entity_poly.type
_entity_poly.pdbx_seq_one_letter_code
_entity_poly.pdbx_strand_id
1 'polypeptide(L)'
;MVLLESFWTPCFWYDSVTHAIKPIAAYTAAASVLFITYTIYVMTGGESSQYYMPYFEADIHMTIYVWGSIAIVFFLFFFVASYLLVRGVRIEIRGLMLPWMICMVIIIFYKLYLGFHWLYDYYIYLENIFAMIIMWFWMAYNIYVLLVVYSVYQIIAENQKPAMDLAELHNNHKSLVPVNFKVIDNCSWLLVVSFSDLYRKMASGLAPEIPTGGFSFGNFQRNLSLEVQGVHPPKAIKTGTTICGLTFNNGVVLGADTRATAGNVVADKNCSKIHRLAPKIYCCGAGTAADTEMTTRNIESQLELLRLNMGREVPVVVANRLLKQMLFRYQGYVSAALVLGGVDKFGSHIYCIYPHGSTDKLPYATMGSGSLAAMAVFEKGWKLDMDEAYAVQLVRDAIAAGITNDLGSGSNVDINIIRKDEPKTKIIRPYEEIGLRGKRHGKYTYQKGTTKVLETEIIPLKVEEEEVIQRMDLDE
;
A
#
# COMPACT_ATOMS: atom_id res chain seq x y z
N MET A 1 3.92 1.20 -24.03
CA MET A 1 5.11 1.80 -24.65
C MET A 1 6.02 0.67 -25.10
N VAL A 2 6.22 0.58 -26.41
CA VAL A 2 7.08 -0.43 -27.04
C VAL A 2 8.54 -0.08 -26.74
N LEU A 3 9.36 -1.07 -26.39
CA LEU A 3 10.74 -0.84 -25.94
C LEU A 3 11.70 -0.48 -27.08
N LEU A 4 11.44 -1.01 -28.29
CA LEU A 4 12.19 -0.73 -29.52
C LEU A 4 11.20 -0.58 -30.68
N GLU A 5 11.35 0.48 -31.48
CA GLU A 5 10.47 0.74 -32.63
C GLU A 5 11.03 0.21 -33.94
N SER A 6 12.36 0.07 -34.05
CA SER A 6 13.06 -0.41 -35.25
C SER A 6 14.00 -1.58 -34.92
N PHE A 7 14.32 -2.37 -35.95
CA PHE A 7 15.26 -3.47 -35.86
C PHE A 7 16.45 -3.25 -36.77
N TRP A 8 17.65 -3.29 -36.21
CA TRP A 8 18.91 -3.09 -36.91
C TRP A 8 19.80 -4.32 -36.76
N THR A 9 20.36 -4.76 -37.88
CA THR A 9 21.48 -5.70 -37.94
C THR A 9 22.54 -5.12 -38.87
N PRO A 10 23.82 -5.53 -38.76
CA PRO A 10 24.87 -5.06 -39.67
C PRO A 10 24.55 -5.26 -41.16
N CYS A 11 23.65 -6.19 -41.51
CA CYS A 11 23.30 -6.51 -42.90
C CYS A 11 21.92 -5.99 -43.34
N PHE A 12 21.00 -5.72 -42.40
CA PHE A 12 19.62 -5.37 -42.71
C PHE A 12 19.05 -4.38 -41.69
N TRP A 13 18.26 -3.43 -42.17
CA TRP A 13 17.51 -2.49 -41.34
C TRP A 13 16.02 -2.60 -41.68
N TYR A 14 15.18 -2.72 -40.65
CA TYR A 14 13.73 -2.78 -40.79
C TYR A 14 13.08 -1.70 -39.92
N ASP A 15 12.22 -0.89 -40.55
CA ASP A 15 11.47 0.18 -39.89
C ASP A 15 10.41 -0.33 -38.90
N SER A 16 10.10 -1.62 -38.94
CA SER A 16 9.11 -2.24 -38.06
C SER A 16 9.63 -3.52 -37.43
N VAL A 17 9.54 -3.60 -36.10
CA VAL A 17 9.96 -4.76 -35.30
C VAL A 17 9.20 -6.06 -35.63
N THR A 18 8.01 -5.99 -36.23
CA THR A 18 7.27 -7.20 -36.62
C THR A 18 7.95 -7.95 -37.77
N HIS A 19 8.63 -7.23 -38.66
CA HIS A 19 9.39 -7.80 -39.78
C HIS A 19 10.70 -8.45 -39.32
N ALA A 20 11.21 -8.04 -38.15
CA ALA A 20 12.43 -8.58 -37.53
C ALA A 20 12.31 -10.04 -37.07
N ILE A 21 11.08 -10.55 -36.88
CA ILE A 21 10.87 -11.88 -36.29
C ILE A 21 11.34 -13.00 -37.21
N LYS A 22 11.19 -12.85 -38.53
CA LYS A 22 11.64 -13.85 -39.52
C LYS A 22 13.17 -14.05 -39.50
N PRO A 23 14.00 -13.00 -39.61
CA PRO A 23 15.45 -13.17 -39.53
C PRO A 23 15.91 -13.64 -38.14
N ILE A 24 15.24 -13.23 -37.05
CA ILE A 24 15.55 -13.72 -35.69
C ILE A 24 15.27 -15.22 -35.55
N ALA A 25 14.15 -15.70 -36.08
CA ALA A 25 13.83 -17.13 -36.09
C ALA A 25 14.81 -17.93 -36.96
N ALA A 26 15.20 -17.40 -38.13
CA ALA A 26 16.19 -18.03 -39.01
C ALA A 26 17.56 -18.13 -38.34
N TYR A 27 18.02 -17.06 -37.68
CA TYR A 27 19.24 -17.05 -36.87
C TYR A 27 19.17 -18.10 -35.76
N THR A 28 18.06 -18.17 -35.04
CA THR A 28 17.87 -19.16 -33.97
C THR A 28 17.91 -20.59 -34.50
N ALA A 29 17.21 -20.87 -35.59
CA ALA A 29 17.18 -22.18 -36.22
C ALA A 29 18.57 -22.61 -36.71
N ALA A 30 19.30 -21.70 -37.38
CA ALA A 30 20.66 -21.96 -37.85
C ALA A 30 21.63 -22.21 -36.68
N ALA A 31 21.56 -21.40 -35.63
CA ALA A 31 22.38 -21.58 -34.43
C ALA A 31 22.10 -22.93 -33.77
N SER A 32 20.83 -23.31 -33.58
CA SER A 32 20.46 -24.61 -32.99
C SER A 32 21.03 -25.79 -33.78
N VAL A 33 20.97 -25.75 -35.12
CA VAL A 33 21.54 -26.82 -35.96
C VAL A 33 23.06 -26.90 -35.77
N LEU A 34 23.77 -25.75 -35.81
CA LEU A 34 25.21 -25.71 -35.61
C LEU A 34 25.63 -26.26 -34.24
N PHE A 35 24.93 -25.88 -33.17
CA PHE A 35 25.23 -26.38 -31.83
C PHE A 35 24.93 -27.87 -31.68
N ILE A 36 23.85 -28.38 -32.27
CA ILE A 36 23.57 -29.83 -32.27
C ILE A 36 24.69 -30.58 -33.00
N THR A 37 25.08 -30.13 -34.19
CA THR A 37 26.17 -30.76 -34.96
C THR A 37 27.49 -30.73 -34.19
N TYR A 38 27.82 -29.61 -33.57
CA TYR A 38 29.02 -29.48 -32.75
C TYR A 38 28.97 -30.37 -31.49
N THR A 39 27.81 -30.47 -30.83
CA THR A 39 27.62 -31.37 -29.68
C THR A 39 27.90 -32.82 -30.06
N ILE A 40 27.38 -33.26 -31.20
CA ILE A 40 27.59 -34.62 -31.71
C ILE A 40 29.06 -34.86 -32.07
N TYR A 41 29.71 -33.88 -32.69
CA TYR A 41 31.15 -33.94 -32.99
C TYR A 41 31.98 -34.14 -31.71
N VAL A 42 31.71 -33.36 -30.67
CA VAL A 42 32.40 -33.47 -29.37
C VAL A 42 32.10 -34.82 -28.69
N MET A 43 30.85 -35.30 -28.73
CA MET A 43 30.48 -36.62 -28.18
C MET A 43 31.11 -37.82 -28.92
N THR A 44 31.60 -37.63 -30.16
CA THR A 44 32.28 -38.66 -30.95
C THR A 44 33.80 -38.62 -30.81
N GLY A 45 34.32 -37.84 -29.87
CA GLY A 45 35.76 -37.71 -29.59
C GLY A 45 36.45 -36.60 -30.37
N GLY A 46 35.69 -35.66 -30.94
CA GLY A 46 36.22 -34.43 -31.53
C GLY A 46 36.85 -33.51 -30.47
N GLU A 47 37.82 -32.70 -30.88
CA GLU A 47 38.45 -31.72 -29.98
C GLU A 47 37.44 -30.66 -29.53
N SER A 48 37.28 -30.50 -28.22
CA SER A 48 36.41 -29.47 -27.60
C SER A 48 37.15 -28.17 -27.29
N SER A 49 38.48 -28.14 -27.47
CA SER A 49 39.39 -27.07 -27.04
C SER A 49 39.20 -25.73 -27.74
N GLN A 50 38.42 -25.67 -28.83
CA GLN A 50 38.41 -24.52 -29.74
C GLN A 50 37.07 -23.77 -29.84
N TYR A 51 35.95 -24.31 -29.35
CA TYR A 51 34.64 -23.68 -29.53
C TYR A 51 33.65 -23.78 -28.38
N TYR A 52 32.89 -22.69 -28.26
CA TYR A 52 31.70 -22.40 -27.47
C TYR A 52 30.86 -23.62 -27.02
N MET A 53 31.25 -24.29 -25.94
CA MET A 53 30.39 -25.09 -25.05
C MET A 53 31.20 -25.57 -23.82
N PRO A 54 30.64 -25.55 -22.59
CA PRO A 54 31.31 -25.76 -21.31
C PRO A 54 31.68 -27.22 -21.04
N TYR A 55 31.84 -28.06 -22.07
CA TYR A 55 32.31 -29.44 -21.89
C TYR A 55 33.83 -29.51 -21.68
N PHE A 56 34.49 -28.35 -21.53
CA PHE A 56 35.93 -28.22 -21.37
C PHE A 56 36.51 -29.02 -20.19
N GLU A 57 35.68 -29.50 -19.26
CA GLU A 57 36.09 -30.33 -18.13
C GLU A 57 35.26 -31.63 -17.99
N ALA A 58 34.45 -31.95 -18.99
CA ALA A 58 33.65 -33.17 -18.98
C ALA A 58 34.52 -34.36 -19.40
N ASP A 59 34.66 -35.36 -18.51
CA ASP A 59 35.22 -36.67 -18.85
C ASP A 59 34.51 -37.26 -20.08
N ILE A 60 35.33 -37.54 -21.11
CA ILE A 60 34.95 -38.07 -22.42
C ILE A 60 34.22 -39.41 -22.29
N HIS A 61 34.48 -40.16 -21.22
CA HIS A 61 33.95 -41.52 -21.07
C HIS A 61 32.54 -41.58 -20.47
N MET A 62 32.10 -40.55 -19.72
CA MET A 62 30.84 -40.61 -18.96
C MET A 62 30.08 -39.29 -18.95
N THR A 63 30.70 -38.22 -18.47
CA THR A 63 29.96 -36.96 -18.19
C THR A 63 29.58 -36.19 -19.45
N ILE A 64 30.38 -36.31 -20.52
CA ILE A 64 30.12 -35.64 -21.79
C ILE A 64 28.84 -36.13 -22.47
N TYR A 65 28.52 -37.43 -22.34
CA TYR A 65 27.31 -38.00 -22.92
C TYR A 65 26.04 -37.51 -22.21
N VAL A 66 26.11 -37.30 -20.89
CA VAL A 66 24.98 -36.78 -20.11
C VAL A 66 24.70 -35.32 -20.47
N TRP A 67 25.72 -34.46 -20.39
CA TRP A 67 25.56 -33.04 -20.67
C TRP A 67 25.36 -32.75 -22.16
N GLY A 68 25.94 -33.56 -23.05
CA GLY A 68 25.70 -33.55 -24.49
C GLY A 68 24.25 -33.87 -24.83
N SER A 69 23.69 -34.93 -24.24
CA SER A 69 22.29 -35.32 -24.46
C SER A 69 21.31 -34.22 -24.02
N ILE A 70 21.55 -33.60 -22.86
CA ILE A 70 20.73 -32.48 -22.36
C ILE A 70 20.76 -31.29 -23.33
N ALA A 71 21.95 -30.92 -23.83
CA ALA A 71 22.08 -29.82 -24.77
C ALA A 71 21.40 -30.10 -26.11
N ILE A 72 21.50 -31.32 -26.65
CA ILE A 72 20.82 -31.72 -27.88
C ILE A 72 19.30 -31.57 -27.72
N VAL A 73 18.73 -32.08 -26.62
CA VAL A 73 17.28 -31.93 -26.33
C VAL A 73 16.88 -30.46 -26.24
N PHE A 74 17.69 -29.64 -25.56
CA PHE A 74 17.45 -28.20 -25.44
C PHE A 74 17.47 -27.49 -26.80
N PHE A 75 18.48 -27.73 -27.65
CA PHE A 75 18.57 -27.08 -28.95
C PHE A 75 17.52 -27.58 -29.96
N LEU A 76 17.09 -28.84 -29.87
CA LEU A 76 15.94 -29.36 -30.62
C LEU A 76 14.64 -28.64 -30.21
N PHE A 77 14.42 -28.46 -28.91
CA PHE A 77 13.30 -27.68 -28.41
C PHE A 77 13.38 -26.22 -28.86
N PHE A 78 14.56 -25.61 -28.81
CA PHE A 78 14.76 -24.22 -29.24
C PHE A 78 14.56 -24.02 -30.74
N PHE A 79 14.92 -25.02 -31.55
CA PHE A 79 14.59 -25.07 -32.98
C PHE A 79 13.07 -25.06 -33.20
N VAL A 80 12.31 -25.90 -32.49
CA VAL A 80 10.83 -25.90 -32.56
C VAL A 80 10.26 -24.57 -32.08
N ALA A 81 10.79 -24.00 -31.00
CA ALA A 81 10.37 -22.70 -30.48
C ALA A 81 10.60 -21.55 -31.47
N SER A 82 11.64 -21.63 -32.31
CA SER A 82 11.88 -20.65 -33.39
C SER A 82 10.76 -20.66 -34.45
N TYR A 83 10.20 -21.82 -34.76
CA TYR A 83 9.04 -21.95 -35.65
C TYR A 83 7.76 -21.42 -34.98
N LEU A 84 7.56 -21.75 -33.70
CA LEU A 84 6.43 -21.25 -32.92
C LEU A 84 6.44 -19.72 -32.79
N LEU A 85 7.61 -19.10 -32.69
CA LEU A 85 7.76 -17.65 -32.68
C LEU A 85 7.16 -17.00 -33.95
N VAL A 86 7.49 -17.52 -35.13
CA VAL A 86 6.96 -17.01 -36.41
C VAL A 86 5.47 -17.26 -36.53
N ARG A 87 4.99 -18.42 -36.09
CA ARG A 87 3.54 -18.76 -36.08
C ARG A 87 2.77 -17.86 -35.11
N GLY A 88 3.33 -17.58 -33.93
CA GLY A 88 2.73 -16.75 -32.89
C GLY A 88 2.46 -15.33 -33.38
N VAL A 89 3.41 -14.76 -34.11
CA VAL A 89 3.24 -13.42 -34.70
C VAL A 89 2.24 -13.42 -35.86
N ARG A 90 2.19 -14.48 -36.68
CA ARG A 90 1.22 -14.58 -37.79
C ARG A 90 -0.23 -14.73 -37.33
N ILE A 91 -0.45 -15.47 -36.24
CA ILE A 91 -1.80 -15.75 -35.70
C ILE A 91 -2.14 -14.74 -34.59
N GLU A 92 -1.23 -13.81 -34.28
CA GLU A 92 -1.36 -12.84 -33.19
C GLU A 92 -1.63 -13.50 -31.82
N ILE A 93 -1.11 -14.71 -31.59
CA ILE A 93 -1.22 -15.42 -30.30
C ILE A 93 0.08 -15.25 -29.53
N ARG A 94 0.06 -14.35 -28.53
CA ARG A 94 1.21 -14.04 -27.66
C ARG A 94 1.82 -15.25 -26.95
N GLY A 95 1.00 -16.24 -26.60
CA GLY A 95 1.44 -17.43 -25.86
C GLY A 95 2.47 -18.29 -26.60
N LEU A 96 2.43 -18.30 -27.93
CA LEU A 96 3.35 -19.09 -28.76
C LEU A 96 4.78 -18.52 -28.81
N MET A 97 4.98 -17.27 -28.39
CA MET A 97 6.29 -16.61 -28.34
C MET A 97 7.04 -16.89 -27.03
N LEU A 98 6.33 -17.28 -25.96
CA LEU A 98 6.89 -17.51 -24.63
C LEU A 98 7.99 -18.59 -24.60
N PRO A 99 7.83 -19.77 -25.24
CA PRO A 99 8.86 -20.82 -25.18
C PRO A 99 10.21 -20.35 -25.74
N TRP A 100 10.19 -19.56 -26.82
CA TRP A 100 11.42 -19.02 -27.41
C TRP A 100 12.10 -18.01 -26.48
N MET A 101 11.33 -17.12 -25.84
CA MET A 101 11.89 -16.13 -24.90
C MET A 101 12.53 -16.80 -23.68
N ILE A 102 11.89 -17.84 -23.14
CA ILE A 102 12.43 -18.61 -22.00
C ILE A 102 13.75 -19.28 -22.37
N CYS A 103 13.81 -19.95 -23.53
CA CYS A 103 15.06 -20.55 -24.00
C CYS A 103 16.17 -19.52 -24.23
N MET A 104 15.84 -18.37 -24.82
CA MET A 104 16.82 -17.30 -25.07
C MET A 104 17.41 -16.76 -23.75
N VAL A 105 16.59 -16.61 -22.73
CA VAL A 105 17.03 -16.22 -21.38
C VAL A 105 17.98 -17.25 -20.78
N ILE A 106 17.63 -18.54 -20.84
CA ILE A 106 18.47 -19.63 -20.34
C ILE A 106 19.85 -19.59 -21.03
N ILE A 107 19.86 -19.39 -22.35
CA ILE A 107 21.09 -19.23 -23.12
C ILE A 107 21.89 -18.04 -22.61
N ILE A 108 21.29 -16.86 -22.44
CA ILE A 108 21.98 -15.65 -21.96
C ILE A 108 22.63 -15.86 -20.60
N PHE A 109 21.92 -16.43 -19.63
CA PHE A 109 22.49 -16.72 -18.30
C PHE A 109 23.63 -17.73 -18.37
N TYR A 110 23.48 -18.74 -19.22
CA TYR A 110 24.55 -19.69 -19.47
C TYR A 110 25.78 -19.04 -20.12
N LYS A 111 25.58 -18.08 -21.04
CA LYS A 111 26.68 -17.30 -21.63
C LYS A 111 27.41 -16.47 -20.57
N LEU A 112 26.65 -15.90 -19.64
CA LEU A 112 27.22 -15.11 -18.55
C LEU A 112 28.05 -15.98 -17.61
N TYR A 113 27.50 -17.13 -17.20
CA TYR A 113 28.18 -18.11 -16.35
C TYR A 113 29.49 -18.60 -16.99
N LEU A 114 29.44 -19.06 -18.24
CA LEU A 114 30.63 -19.57 -18.93
C LEU A 114 31.68 -18.46 -19.15
N GLY A 115 31.26 -17.22 -19.40
CA GLY A 115 32.18 -16.10 -19.49
C GLY A 115 32.92 -15.81 -18.18
N PHE A 116 32.24 -15.88 -17.04
CA PHE A 116 32.90 -15.74 -15.74
C PHE A 116 33.81 -16.93 -15.40
N HIS A 117 33.44 -18.14 -15.78
CA HIS A 117 34.28 -19.33 -15.58
C HIS A 117 35.59 -19.21 -16.38
N TRP A 118 35.54 -18.80 -17.65
CA TRP A 118 36.75 -18.52 -18.45
C TRP A 118 37.62 -17.42 -17.86
N LEU A 119 37.01 -16.38 -17.29
CA LEU A 119 37.73 -15.30 -16.62
C LEU A 119 38.38 -15.74 -15.31
N TYR A 120 37.78 -16.66 -14.56
CA TYR A 120 38.29 -17.08 -13.26
C TYR A 120 39.38 -18.15 -13.39
N ASP A 121 39.12 -19.20 -14.17
CA ASP A 121 40.00 -20.38 -14.24
C ASP A 121 41.09 -20.25 -15.32
N TYR A 122 40.87 -19.43 -16.36
CA TYR A 122 41.73 -19.40 -17.55
C TYR A 122 42.27 -18.01 -17.94
N TYR A 123 42.27 -17.03 -17.03
CA TYR A 123 42.76 -15.66 -17.31
C TYR A 123 44.24 -15.58 -17.72
N ILE A 124 45.03 -16.62 -17.45
CA ILE A 124 46.44 -16.65 -17.82
C ILE A 124 46.60 -16.86 -19.34
N TYR A 125 45.60 -17.46 -20.00
CA TYR A 125 45.61 -17.75 -21.44
C TYR A 125 44.89 -16.64 -22.22
N LEU A 126 45.66 -15.84 -22.96
CA LEU A 126 45.15 -14.70 -23.73
C LEU A 126 44.09 -15.12 -24.77
N GLU A 127 44.24 -16.31 -25.36
CA GLU A 127 43.28 -16.88 -26.33
C GLU A 127 41.88 -17.08 -25.70
N ASN A 128 41.83 -17.53 -24.45
CA ASN A 128 40.56 -17.75 -23.73
C ASN A 128 39.90 -16.43 -23.32
N ILE A 129 40.69 -15.40 -22.98
CA ILE A 129 40.18 -14.04 -22.74
C ILE A 129 39.58 -13.46 -24.03
N PHE A 130 40.24 -13.65 -25.17
CA PHE A 130 39.72 -13.17 -26.46
C PHE A 130 38.41 -13.88 -26.82
N ALA A 131 38.34 -15.20 -26.63
CA ALA A 131 37.12 -15.97 -26.84
C ALA A 131 35.98 -15.50 -25.91
N MET A 132 36.28 -15.20 -24.64
CA MET A 132 35.32 -14.64 -23.67
C MET A 132 34.72 -13.31 -24.18
N ILE A 133 35.56 -12.41 -24.69
CA ILE A 133 35.12 -11.10 -25.20
C ILE A 133 34.17 -11.28 -26.40
N ILE A 134 34.52 -12.14 -27.37
CA ILE A 134 33.65 -12.47 -28.51
C ILE A 134 32.31 -13.03 -28.02
N MET A 135 32.36 -13.92 -27.03
CA MET A 135 31.20 -14.53 -26.41
C MET A 135 30.28 -13.50 -25.73
N TRP A 136 30.83 -12.49 -25.05
CA TRP A 136 30.04 -11.41 -24.47
C TRP A 136 29.45 -10.45 -25.51
N PHE A 137 30.16 -10.15 -26.59
CA PHE A 137 29.57 -9.43 -27.72
C PHE A 137 28.40 -10.20 -28.33
N TRP A 138 28.56 -11.51 -28.50
CA TRP A 138 27.49 -12.35 -28.99
C TRP A 138 26.34 -12.47 -27.97
N MET A 139 26.62 -12.48 -26.67
CA MET A 139 25.59 -12.39 -25.62
C MET A 139 24.82 -11.07 -25.70
N ALA A 140 25.50 -9.93 -25.87
CA ALA A 140 24.86 -8.64 -26.06
C ALA A 140 23.92 -8.62 -27.28
N TYR A 141 24.32 -9.25 -28.38
CA TYR A 141 23.44 -9.44 -29.55
C TYR A 141 22.20 -10.28 -29.21
N ASN A 142 22.33 -11.35 -28.42
CA ASN A 142 21.18 -12.16 -28.00
C ASN A 142 20.24 -11.41 -27.04
N ILE A 143 20.77 -10.54 -26.18
CA ILE A 143 19.98 -9.62 -25.35
C ILE A 143 19.21 -8.64 -26.25
N TYR A 144 19.86 -8.04 -27.24
CA TYR A 144 19.21 -7.16 -28.20
C TYR A 144 18.05 -7.86 -28.94
N VAL A 145 18.30 -9.07 -29.46
CA VAL A 145 17.28 -9.89 -30.14
C VAL A 145 16.12 -10.26 -29.20
N LEU A 146 16.38 -10.54 -27.92
CA LEU A 146 15.33 -10.76 -26.92
C LEU A 146 14.46 -9.51 -26.70
N LEU A 147 15.06 -8.31 -26.62
CA LEU A 147 14.32 -7.06 -26.45
C LEU A 147 13.44 -6.74 -27.66
N VAL A 148 13.89 -7.07 -28.88
CA VAL A 148 13.10 -6.92 -30.10
C VAL A 148 11.88 -7.84 -30.07
N VAL A 149 12.06 -9.11 -29.73
CA VAL A 149 10.94 -10.07 -29.61
C VAL A 149 9.97 -9.67 -28.49
N TYR A 150 10.50 -9.17 -27.37
CA TYR A 150 9.69 -8.65 -26.28
C TYR A 150 8.87 -7.42 -26.68
N SER A 151 9.44 -6.54 -27.50
CA SER A 151 8.73 -5.39 -28.07
C SER A 151 7.56 -5.83 -28.96
N VAL A 152 7.75 -6.85 -29.79
CA VAL A 152 6.65 -7.44 -30.59
C VAL A 152 5.60 -8.11 -29.71
N TYR A 153 6.00 -8.79 -28.64
CA TYR A 153 5.08 -9.36 -27.65
C TYR A 153 4.19 -8.28 -27.00
N GLN A 154 4.77 -7.11 -26.67
CA GLN A 154 4.02 -5.98 -26.12
C GLN A 154 3.02 -5.39 -27.13
N ILE A 155 3.42 -5.24 -28.39
CA ILE A 155 2.53 -4.75 -29.47
C ILE A 155 1.30 -5.65 -29.60
N ILE A 156 1.49 -6.98 -29.64
CA ILE A 156 0.38 -7.93 -29.74
C ILE A 156 -0.51 -7.86 -28.48
N ALA A 157 0.09 -7.70 -27.30
CA ALA A 157 -0.67 -7.55 -26.05
C ALA A 157 -1.50 -6.25 -26.00
N GLU A 158 -1.03 -5.18 -26.62
CA GLU A 158 -1.75 -3.91 -26.74
C GLU A 158 -2.91 -4.01 -27.73
N ASN A 159 -2.69 -4.64 -28.89
CA ASN A 159 -3.73 -4.91 -29.89
C ASN A 159 -4.87 -5.81 -29.37
N GLN A 160 -4.60 -6.66 -28.37
CA GLN A 160 -5.58 -7.56 -27.76
C GLN A 160 -6.43 -6.91 -26.65
N LYS A 161 -6.19 -5.64 -26.29
CA LYS A 161 -7.01 -4.96 -25.27
C LYS A 161 -8.40 -4.59 -25.84
N PRO A 162 -9.51 -4.89 -25.13
CA PRO A 162 -10.85 -4.54 -25.60
C PRO A 162 -11.05 -3.02 -25.66
N ALA A 163 -11.78 -2.55 -26.66
CA ALA A 163 -11.95 -1.12 -26.99
C ALA A 163 -12.58 -0.25 -25.87
N MET A 164 -13.18 -0.86 -24.85
CA MET A 164 -13.81 -0.16 -23.72
C MET A 164 -12.78 0.62 -22.87
N ASP A 165 -11.57 0.09 -22.69
CA ASP A 165 -10.49 0.74 -21.92
C ASP A 165 -9.88 1.95 -22.64
N LEU A 166 -9.93 1.98 -23.98
CA LEU A 166 -9.33 3.05 -24.78
C LEU A 166 -10.15 4.35 -24.73
N ALA A 167 -11.48 4.27 -24.60
CA ALA A 167 -12.35 5.44 -24.45
C ALA A 167 -12.16 6.13 -23.09
N GLU A 168 -11.90 5.35 -22.04
CA GLU A 168 -11.65 5.86 -20.68
C GLU A 168 -10.27 6.53 -20.59
N LEU A 169 -9.26 5.97 -21.27
CA LEU A 169 -7.92 6.57 -21.42
C LEU A 169 -7.96 7.88 -22.23
N HIS A 170 -8.75 7.96 -23.31
CA HIS A 170 -8.82 9.16 -24.14
C HIS A 170 -9.52 10.34 -23.44
N ASN A 171 -10.45 10.06 -22.51
CA ASN A 171 -11.06 11.09 -21.66
C ASN A 171 -10.10 11.60 -20.58
N ASN A 172 -9.23 10.74 -20.03
CA ASN A 172 -8.28 11.14 -19.01
C ASN A 172 -7.11 11.99 -19.57
N HIS A 173 -6.71 11.77 -20.82
CA HIS A 173 -5.61 12.51 -21.45
C HIS A 173 -5.95 13.95 -21.91
N LYS A 174 -7.23 14.35 -21.98
CA LYS A 174 -7.63 15.73 -22.32
C LYS A 174 -7.46 16.74 -21.17
N SER A 175 -7.12 16.29 -19.96
CA SER A 175 -6.97 17.15 -18.77
C SER A 175 -5.54 17.62 -18.48
N LEU A 176 -4.55 17.20 -19.27
CA LEU A 176 -3.15 17.59 -19.08
C LEU A 176 -2.70 18.54 -20.21
N VAL A 177 -2.49 19.79 -19.83
CA VAL A 177 -1.85 20.85 -20.62
C VAL A 177 -0.51 20.34 -21.20
N PRO A 178 -0.17 20.61 -22.47
CA PRO A 178 1.09 20.15 -23.04
C PRO A 178 2.26 20.95 -22.44
N VAL A 179 3.03 20.32 -21.56
CA VAL A 179 4.34 20.83 -21.17
C VAL A 179 5.33 20.41 -22.26
N ASN A 180 5.81 21.38 -23.04
CA ASN A 180 6.93 21.22 -23.95
C ASN A 180 8.17 20.77 -23.16
N PHE A 181 8.53 19.48 -23.26
CA PHE A 181 9.85 19.01 -22.83
C PHE A 181 10.78 18.95 -24.03
N LYS A 182 11.76 19.87 -23.99
CA LYS A 182 12.92 19.92 -24.88
C LYS A 182 13.81 18.72 -24.56
N VAL A 183 14.12 17.94 -25.59
CA VAL A 183 15.07 16.82 -25.55
C VAL A 183 16.43 17.35 -25.11
N ILE A 184 16.98 16.78 -24.03
CA ILE A 184 18.40 16.89 -23.69
C ILE A 184 18.93 15.46 -23.62
N ASP A 185 19.80 15.17 -24.58
CA ASP A 185 20.67 14.01 -24.62
C ASP A 185 21.50 13.92 -23.33
N ASN A 186 21.54 12.74 -22.70
CA ASN A 186 22.79 12.15 -22.21
C ASN A 186 22.59 10.74 -21.65
N CYS A 187 23.45 9.84 -22.12
CA CYS A 187 23.56 8.43 -21.75
C CYS A 187 23.88 8.22 -20.27
N SER A 188 23.25 7.19 -19.67
CA SER A 188 23.83 6.34 -18.63
C SER A 188 23.02 5.05 -18.53
N TRP A 189 23.61 3.95 -19.02
CA TRP A 189 23.02 2.61 -19.01
C TRP A 189 23.49 1.86 -17.77
N LEU A 190 22.56 1.47 -16.90
CA LEU A 190 22.67 0.33 -15.98
C LEU A 190 21.28 0.09 -15.37
N LEU A 191 20.55 -0.90 -15.89
CA LEU A 191 19.33 -1.41 -15.24
C LEU A 191 19.38 -2.93 -15.18
N VAL A 192 19.56 -3.41 -13.96
CA VAL A 192 19.38 -4.79 -13.53
C VAL A 192 17.88 -5.08 -13.56
N VAL A 193 17.43 -5.95 -14.47
CA VAL A 193 16.05 -6.44 -14.48
C VAL A 193 15.99 -7.74 -13.67
N SER A 194 15.36 -7.68 -12.50
CA SER A 194 15.09 -8.85 -11.66
C SER A 194 13.97 -9.70 -12.28
N PHE A 195 14.23 -11.00 -12.42
CA PHE A 195 13.40 -12.00 -13.10
C PHE A 195 12.08 -12.38 -12.38
N SER A 196 11.77 -11.78 -11.23
CA SER A 196 10.61 -12.15 -10.40
C SER A 196 9.27 -11.59 -10.89
N ASP A 197 9.27 -10.55 -11.72
CA ASP A 197 8.03 -9.83 -12.11
C ASP A 197 7.25 -10.51 -13.26
N LEU A 198 7.86 -11.46 -13.96
CA LEU A 198 7.28 -12.05 -15.17
C LEU A 198 6.26 -13.17 -14.88
N TYR A 199 6.36 -13.86 -13.74
CA TYR A 199 5.47 -14.98 -13.41
C TYR A 199 4.13 -14.53 -12.79
N ARG A 200 4.04 -13.29 -12.31
CA ARG A 200 2.87 -12.81 -11.54
C ARG A 200 1.74 -12.20 -12.36
N LYS A 201 2.00 -11.84 -13.62
CA LYS A 201 1.03 -11.17 -14.51
C LYS A 201 0.15 -12.12 -15.33
N MET A 202 0.18 -13.43 -15.06
CA MET A 202 -0.61 -14.43 -15.81
C MET A 202 -1.89 -14.91 -15.12
N ALA A 203 -2.27 -14.36 -13.97
CA ALA A 203 -3.53 -14.71 -13.32
C ALA A 203 -4.51 -13.53 -13.26
N SER A 204 -5.74 -13.82 -13.69
CA SER A 204 -7.01 -13.12 -13.49
C SER A 204 -7.43 -12.00 -14.46
N GLY A 205 -8.39 -12.36 -15.30
CA GLY A 205 -9.44 -11.47 -15.79
C GLY A 205 -10.72 -12.30 -15.86
N LEU A 206 -11.78 -11.82 -15.19
CA LEU A 206 -13.16 -12.36 -15.13
C LEU A 206 -13.50 -13.30 -13.95
N ALA A 207 -13.52 -12.72 -12.75
CA ALA A 207 -14.59 -12.86 -11.75
C ALA A 207 -14.22 -11.94 -10.56
N PRO A 208 -15.18 -11.30 -9.85
CA PRO A 208 -14.90 -10.87 -8.49
C PRO A 208 -14.68 -12.14 -7.69
N GLU A 209 -13.41 -12.49 -7.44
CA GLU A 209 -13.06 -13.60 -6.56
C GLU A 209 -13.71 -13.33 -5.21
N ILE A 210 -14.67 -14.17 -4.85
CA ILE A 210 -15.19 -14.23 -3.49
C ILE A 210 -13.95 -14.46 -2.60
N PRO A 211 -13.63 -13.57 -1.65
CA PRO A 211 -12.40 -13.71 -0.89
C PRO A 211 -12.43 -15.06 -0.18
N THR A 212 -11.51 -15.94 -0.54
CA THR A 212 -11.25 -17.18 0.18
C THR A 212 -10.87 -16.79 1.60
N GLY A 213 -11.48 -17.43 2.60
CA GLY A 213 -11.21 -17.14 4.00
C GLY A 213 -9.71 -17.23 4.28
N GLY A 214 -9.08 -16.09 4.56
CA GLY A 214 -7.62 -15.96 4.71
C GLY A 214 -7.15 -14.51 4.67
N PHE A 215 -5.90 -14.27 5.06
CA PHE A 215 -5.28 -12.93 5.01
C PHE A 215 -5.01 -12.51 3.55
N SER A 216 -5.65 -11.43 3.08
CA SER A 216 -5.41 -10.87 1.74
C SER A 216 -4.26 -9.86 1.76
N PHE A 217 -3.20 -10.13 0.99
CA PHE A 217 -2.01 -9.27 0.87
C PHE A 217 -2.00 -8.44 -0.42
N GLY A 218 -3.08 -8.42 -1.20
CA GLY A 218 -3.15 -7.67 -2.46
C GLY A 218 -2.91 -6.17 -2.27
N ASN A 219 -3.50 -5.59 -1.22
CA ASN A 219 -3.30 -4.18 -0.87
C ASN A 219 -1.84 -3.88 -0.46
N PHE A 220 -1.17 -4.81 0.22
CA PHE A 220 0.24 -4.67 0.59
C PHE A 220 1.14 -4.64 -0.65
N GLN A 221 0.93 -5.58 -1.58
CA GLN A 221 1.70 -5.64 -2.84
C GLN A 221 1.46 -4.43 -3.73
N ARG A 222 0.20 -3.96 -3.81
CA ARG A 222 -0.14 -2.72 -4.50
C ARG A 222 0.60 -1.52 -3.89
N ASN A 223 0.55 -1.36 -2.57
CA ASN A 223 1.22 -0.26 -1.88
C ASN A 223 2.74 -0.31 -2.12
N LEU A 224 3.35 -1.50 -2.07
CA LEU A 224 4.77 -1.67 -2.35
C LEU A 224 5.11 -1.28 -3.80
N SER A 225 4.28 -1.66 -4.78
CA SER A 225 4.48 -1.26 -6.18
C SER A 225 4.34 0.25 -6.40
N LEU A 226 3.43 0.91 -5.67
CA LEU A 226 3.26 2.35 -5.71
C LEU A 226 4.46 3.07 -5.10
N GLU A 227 5.00 2.54 -4.00
CA GLU A 227 6.20 3.09 -3.36
C GLU A 227 7.43 3.01 -4.28
N VAL A 228 7.60 1.91 -5.02
CA VAL A 228 8.62 1.77 -6.08
C VAL A 228 8.43 2.78 -7.21
N GLN A 229 7.19 3.16 -7.51
CA GLN A 229 6.86 4.20 -8.50
C GLN A 229 7.02 5.63 -7.95
N GLY A 230 7.54 5.79 -6.73
CA GLY A 230 7.71 7.09 -6.07
C GLY A 230 6.44 7.66 -5.45
N VAL A 231 5.34 6.88 -5.40
CA VAL A 231 4.10 7.27 -4.72
C VAL A 231 4.19 6.81 -3.27
N HIS A 232 4.58 7.75 -2.39
CA HIS A 232 4.65 7.48 -0.96
C HIS A 232 3.26 7.42 -0.33
N PRO A 233 3.03 6.53 0.67
CA PRO A 233 1.79 6.52 1.41
C PRO A 233 1.58 7.87 2.12
N PRO A 234 0.33 8.37 2.20
CA PRO A 234 0.06 9.60 2.93
C PRO A 234 0.48 9.43 4.39
N LYS A 235 1.25 10.40 4.88
CA LYS A 235 1.75 10.36 6.26
C LYS A 235 0.58 10.53 7.22
N ALA A 236 0.37 9.54 8.09
CA ALA A 236 -0.63 9.65 9.16
C ALA A 236 -0.32 10.86 10.04
N ILE A 237 -1.27 11.80 10.13
CA ILE A 237 -1.13 13.00 10.94
C ILE A 237 -1.72 12.70 12.31
N LYS A 238 -0.85 12.68 13.32
CA LYS A 238 -1.27 12.57 14.72
C LYS A 238 -1.78 13.92 15.20
N THR A 239 -2.87 13.89 15.95
CA THR A 239 -3.37 15.08 16.65
C THR A 239 -2.72 15.15 18.04
N GLY A 240 -2.43 16.37 18.48
CA GLY A 240 -2.24 16.63 19.90
C GLY A 240 -3.55 16.44 20.66
N THR A 241 -3.54 15.77 21.79
CA THR A 241 -4.76 15.37 22.52
C THR A 241 -4.46 15.03 23.96
N THR A 242 -5.37 15.39 24.87
CA THR A 242 -5.39 14.87 26.24
C THR A 242 -6.74 14.22 26.51
N ILE A 243 -6.74 12.94 26.82
CA ILE A 243 -7.92 12.19 27.26
C ILE A 243 -7.65 11.52 28.59
N CYS A 244 -8.66 11.44 29.44
CA CYS A 244 -8.55 10.77 30.71
C CYS A 244 -9.88 10.17 31.17
N GLY A 245 -9.82 9.29 32.16
CA GLY A 245 -11.01 8.75 32.80
C GLY A 245 -10.71 8.13 34.15
N LEU A 246 -11.70 8.08 35.02
CA LEU A 246 -11.59 7.46 36.34
C LEU A 246 -12.90 6.84 36.79
N THR A 247 -12.81 5.86 37.69
CA THR A 247 -13.95 5.27 38.39
C THR A 247 -14.26 6.03 39.66
N PHE A 248 -15.54 6.21 39.98
CA PHE A 248 -16.05 6.76 41.25
C PHE A 248 -17.16 5.85 41.80
N ASN A 249 -17.70 6.15 42.99
CA ASN A 249 -18.65 5.28 43.71
C ASN A 249 -19.81 4.75 42.86
N ASN A 250 -20.40 5.61 42.02
CA ASN A 250 -21.60 5.28 41.24
C ASN A 250 -21.35 5.16 39.73
N GLY A 251 -20.09 5.06 39.28
CA GLY A 251 -19.85 5.02 37.85
C GLY A 251 -18.45 5.34 37.38
N VAL A 252 -18.40 5.91 36.18
CA VAL A 252 -17.19 6.33 35.47
C VAL A 252 -17.34 7.76 34.97
N VAL A 253 -16.29 8.55 35.07
CA VAL A 253 -16.19 9.86 34.41
C VAL A 253 -15.09 9.80 33.36
N LEU A 254 -15.40 10.23 32.14
CA LEU A 254 -14.46 10.40 31.03
C LEU A 254 -14.32 11.88 30.70
N GLY A 255 -13.11 12.30 30.32
CA GLY A 255 -12.80 13.66 29.94
C GLY A 255 -11.88 13.74 28.74
N ALA A 256 -12.07 14.79 27.93
CA ALA A 256 -11.23 15.06 26.77
C ALA A 256 -11.15 16.57 26.49
N ASP A 257 -10.06 16.99 25.84
CA ASP A 257 -9.98 18.32 25.22
C ASP A 257 -10.59 18.33 23.81
N THR A 258 -10.89 19.52 23.26
CA THR A 258 -11.58 19.64 21.95
C THR A 258 -10.71 20.13 20.79
N ARG A 259 -9.42 20.39 21.00
CA ARG A 259 -8.49 20.78 19.94
C ARG A 259 -8.10 19.59 19.06
N ALA A 260 -8.15 19.75 17.75
CA ALA A 260 -7.50 18.84 16.80
C ALA A 260 -6.45 19.59 15.98
N THR A 261 -5.22 19.09 15.95
CA THR A 261 -4.10 19.68 15.20
C THR A 261 -3.79 18.89 13.93
N ALA A 262 -3.47 19.59 12.85
CA ALA A 262 -2.86 19.01 11.65
C ALA A 262 -1.39 19.45 11.60
N GLY A 263 -0.50 18.59 12.10
CA GLY A 263 0.88 18.98 12.38
C GLY A 263 0.92 20.07 13.45
N ASN A 264 1.53 21.21 13.14
CA ASN A 264 1.71 22.32 14.07
C ASN A 264 0.57 23.36 14.02
N VAL A 265 -0.48 23.13 13.21
CA VAL A 265 -1.60 24.06 13.03
C VAL A 265 -2.87 23.48 13.66
N VAL A 266 -3.62 24.31 14.37
CA VAL A 266 -4.95 23.92 14.88
C VAL A 266 -5.93 23.85 13.71
N ALA A 267 -6.39 22.64 13.39
CA ALA A 267 -7.34 22.37 12.31
C ALA A 267 -8.78 22.56 12.77
N ASP A 268 -9.11 22.07 13.97
CA ASP A 268 -10.41 22.25 14.60
C ASP A 268 -10.25 22.62 16.08
N LYS A 269 -11.09 23.54 16.55
CA LYS A 269 -11.13 23.97 17.94
C LYS A 269 -12.22 23.28 18.76
N ASN A 270 -13.17 22.60 18.11
CA ASN A 270 -14.32 21.97 18.75
C ASN A 270 -14.56 20.54 18.23
N CYS A 271 -13.51 19.71 18.19
CA CYS A 271 -13.57 18.31 17.82
C CYS A 271 -14.04 17.43 19.00
N SER A 272 -14.90 16.43 18.72
CA SER A 272 -15.37 15.48 19.74
C SER A 272 -14.46 14.26 19.78
N LYS A 273 -13.90 13.96 20.95
CA LYS A 273 -13.00 12.81 21.13
C LYS A 273 -13.60 11.70 21.99
N ILE A 274 -14.78 11.94 22.56
CA ILE A 274 -15.54 10.96 23.33
C ILE A 274 -16.55 10.32 22.38
N HIS A 275 -16.32 9.05 22.04
CA HIS A 275 -17.14 8.27 21.12
C HIS A 275 -18.05 7.31 21.89
N ARG A 276 -19.30 7.21 21.47
CA ARG A 276 -20.25 6.22 21.98
C ARG A 276 -19.92 4.85 21.37
N LEU A 277 -19.98 3.79 22.19
CA LEU A 277 -19.84 2.40 21.72
C LEU A 277 -21.10 1.57 22.02
N ALA A 278 -21.72 1.82 23.16
CA ALA A 278 -22.99 1.23 23.57
C ALA A 278 -23.69 2.20 24.55
N PRO A 279 -24.96 1.99 24.95
CA PRO A 279 -25.67 2.91 25.85
C PRO A 279 -24.91 3.28 27.13
N LYS A 280 -24.20 2.32 27.76
CA LYS A 280 -23.38 2.53 28.97
C LYS A 280 -21.88 2.33 28.75
N ILE A 281 -21.40 2.42 27.50
CA ILE A 281 -19.99 2.22 27.14
C ILE A 281 -19.54 3.33 26.19
N TYR A 282 -18.51 4.07 26.60
CA TYR A 282 -17.90 5.13 25.82
C TYR A 282 -16.39 4.95 25.75
N CYS A 283 -15.79 5.54 24.73
CA CYS A 283 -14.38 5.42 24.44
C CYS A 283 -13.81 6.77 24.04
N CYS A 284 -12.75 7.21 24.70
CA CYS A 284 -12.02 8.40 24.30
C CYS A 284 -10.90 8.01 23.33
N GLY A 285 -10.78 8.73 22.21
CA GLY A 285 -9.77 8.50 21.19
C GLY A 285 -8.59 9.47 21.25
N ALA A 286 -7.37 8.95 21.17
CA ALA A 286 -6.14 9.71 20.95
C ALA A 286 -5.25 9.05 19.88
N GLY A 287 -4.35 9.82 19.27
CA GLY A 287 -3.46 9.35 18.20
C GLY A 287 -3.88 9.86 16.83
N THR A 288 -4.02 8.96 15.85
CA THR A 288 -4.52 9.33 14.53
C THR A 288 -6.05 9.43 14.58
N ALA A 289 -6.61 10.62 14.35
CA ALA A 289 -8.05 10.87 14.50
C ALA A 289 -8.93 9.95 13.62
N ALA A 290 -8.51 9.72 12.37
CA ALA A 290 -9.24 8.83 11.46
C ALA A 290 -9.23 7.37 11.94
N ASP A 291 -8.10 6.90 12.46
CA ASP A 291 -7.98 5.54 12.99
C ASP A 291 -8.88 5.35 14.22
N THR A 292 -8.90 6.33 15.13
CA THR A 292 -9.75 6.26 16.32
C THR A 292 -11.22 6.23 15.94
N GLU A 293 -11.65 7.13 15.04
CA GLU A 293 -13.05 7.25 14.63
C GLU A 293 -13.56 6.00 13.91
N MET A 294 -12.79 5.49 12.95
CA MET A 294 -13.19 4.30 12.20
C MET A 294 -13.14 3.04 13.06
N THR A 295 -12.18 2.94 13.98
CA THR A 295 -12.11 1.84 14.94
C THR A 295 -13.31 1.85 15.87
N THR A 296 -13.66 3.01 16.46
CA THR A 296 -14.80 3.09 17.38
C THR A 296 -16.12 2.83 16.67
N ARG A 297 -16.34 3.38 15.47
CA ARG A 297 -17.57 3.13 14.68
C ARG A 297 -17.75 1.65 14.33
N ASN A 298 -16.66 0.98 13.95
CA ASN A 298 -16.70 -0.45 13.64
C ASN A 298 -17.07 -1.28 14.88
N ILE A 299 -16.44 -0.98 16.03
CA ILE A 299 -16.75 -1.68 17.27
C ILE A 299 -18.17 -1.36 17.78
N GLU A 300 -18.64 -0.11 17.66
CA GLU A 300 -20.02 0.28 18.00
C GLU A 300 -21.03 -0.58 17.22
N SER A 301 -20.85 -0.72 15.91
CA SER A 301 -21.71 -1.56 15.07
C SER A 301 -21.73 -3.03 15.50
N GLN A 302 -20.56 -3.60 15.82
CA GLN A 302 -20.47 -4.98 16.30
C GLN A 302 -21.11 -5.18 17.68
N LEU A 303 -20.94 -4.22 18.59
CA LEU A 303 -21.55 -4.26 19.91
C LEU A 303 -23.07 -4.14 19.83
N GLU A 304 -23.58 -3.28 18.93
CA GLU A 304 -25.01 -3.11 18.72
C GLU A 304 -25.64 -4.37 18.13
N LEU A 305 -25.00 -4.99 17.13
CA LEU A 305 -25.45 -6.28 16.58
C LEU A 305 -25.47 -7.36 17.67
N LEU A 306 -24.43 -7.43 18.50
CA LEU A 306 -24.37 -8.37 19.62
C LEU A 306 -25.46 -8.11 20.68
N ARG A 307 -25.73 -6.83 21.00
CA ARG A 307 -26.79 -6.41 21.92
C ARG A 307 -28.17 -6.86 21.44
N LEU A 308 -28.46 -6.62 20.16
CA LEU A 308 -29.73 -6.99 19.52
C LEU A 308 -29.91 -8.51 19.45
N ASN A 309 -28.85 -9.26 19.16
CA ASN A 309 -28.89 -10.72 19.12
C ASN A 309 -29.11 -11.34 20.52
N MET A 310 -28.39 -10.85 21.53
CA MET A 310 -28.52 -11.41 22.90
C MET A 310 -29.74 -10.88 23.66
N GLY A 311 -30.39 -9.80 23.20
CA GLY A 311 -31.49 -9.14 23.93
C GLY A 311 -31.10 -8.60 25.30
N ARG A 312 -29.81 -8.29 25.53
CA ARG A 312 -29.29 -7.79 26.83
C ARG A 312 -28.12 -6.83 26.65
N GLU A 313 -27.83 -6.05 27.68
CA GLU A 313 -26.68 -5.14 27.70
C GLU A 313 -25.36 -5.90 27.55
N VAL A 314 -24.44 -5.33 26.76
CA VAL A 314 -23.13 -5.91 26.49
C VAL A 314 -22.15 -5.53 27.61
N PRO A 315 -21.41 -6.48 28.22
CA PRO A 315 -20.40 -6.16 29.22
C PRO A 315 -19.22 -5.36 28.65
N VAL A 316 -18.60 -4.50 29.47
CA VAL A 316 -17.48 -3.63 29.02
C VAL A 316 -16.27 -4.47 28.55
N VAL A 317 -16.09 -5.65 29.15
CA VAL A 317 -15.00 -6.58 28.81
C VAL A 317 -15.06 -7.02 27.33
N VAL A 318 -16.26 -7.06 26.74
CA VAL A 318 -16.45 -7.44 25.34
C VAL A 318 -15.92 -6.36 24.42
N ALA A 319 -16.24 -5.09 24.69
CA ALA A 319 -15.69 -3.97 23.94
C ALA A 319 -14.16 -3.94 24.02
N ASN A 320 -13.60 -4.17 25.22
CA ASN A 320 -12.15 -4.28 25.41
C ASN A 320 -11.54 -5.43 24.57
N ARG A 321 -12.19 -6.60 24.56
CA ARG A 321 -11.75 -7.78 23.79
C ARG A 321 -11.73 -7.51 22.28
N LEU A 322 -12.80 -6.90 21.75
CA LEU A 322 -12.92 -6.59 20.33
C LEU A 322 -11.87 -5.56 19.89
N LEU A 323 -11.73 -4.48 20.65
CA LEU A 323 -10.74 -3.43 20.37
C LEU A 323 -9.31 -4.00 20.36
N LYS A 324 -8.92 -4.73 21.41
CA LYS A 324 -7.55 -5.24 21.50
C LYS A 324 -7.22 -6.29 20.44
N GLN A 325 -8.17 -7.15 20.07
CA GLN A 325 -7.98 -8.11 18.99
C GLN A 325 -7.85 -7.43 17.63
N MET A 326 -8.68 -6.41 17.37
CA MET A 326 -8.60 -5.63 16.15
C MET A 326 -7.25 -4.91 16.04
N LEU A 327 -6.84 -4.18 17.08
CA LEU A 327 -5.58 -3.44 17.07
C LEU A 327 -4.36 -4.37 16.96
N PHE A 328 -4.35 -5.49 17.70
CA PHE A 328 -3.30 -6.49 17.60
C PHE A 328 -3.23 -7.11 16.19
N ARG A 329 -4.37 -7.35 15.53
CA ARG A 329 -4.39 -7.85 14.13
C ARG A 329 -3.64 -6.93 13.17
N TYR A 330 -3.64 -5.62 13.44
CA TYR A 330 -2.90 -4.63 12.65
C TYR A 330 -1.52 -4.31 13.22
N GLN A 331 -1.01 -5.02 14.24
CA GLN A 331 0.37 -4.91 14.74
C GLN A 331 0.86 -3.46 14.96
N GLY A 332 -0.03 -2.55 15.38
CA GLY A 332 0.29 -1.14 15.63
C GLY A 332 0.22 -0.19 14.42
N TYR A 333 -0.10 -0.68 13.21
CA TYR A 333 -0.31 0.18 12.03
C TYR A 333 -1.55 1.08 12.17
N VAL A 334 -2.58 0.61 12.89
CA VAL A 334 -3.73 1.43 13.29
C VAL A 334 -3.35 2.14 14.58
N SER A 335 -3.10 3.45 14.52
CA SER A 335 -2.56 4.22 15.63
C SER A 335 -3.67 4.84 16.49
N ALA A 336 -4.47 3.97 17.11
CA ALA A 336 -5.53 4.37 18.04
C ALA A 336 -5.15 4.04 19.48
N ALA A 337 -4.95 5.08 20.29
CA ALA A 337 -4.79 5.01 21.73
C ALA A 337 -6.14 5.33 22.37
N LEU A 338 -6.68 4.42 23.18
CA LEU A 338 -8.06 4.49 23.63
C LEU A 338 -8.17 4.40 25.15
N VAL A 339 -9.02 5.25 25.73
CA VAL A 339 -9.50 5.11 27.12
C VAL A 339 -10.95 4.65 27.06
N LEU A 340 -11.18 3.38 27.37
CA LEU A 340 -12.50 2.75 27.35
C LEU A 340 -13.09 2.81 28.76
N GLY A 341 -14.26 3.42 28.89
CA GLY A 341 -14.99 3.51 30.15
C GLY A 341 -16.43 3.06 30.01
N GLY A 342 -16.92 2.32 30.99
CA GLY A 342 -18.32 1.92 31.02
C GLY A 342 -18.73 1.32 32.34
N VAL A 343 -20.04 1.13 32.48
CA VAL A 343 -20.65 0.46 33.62
C VAL A 343 -21.45 -0.73 33.11
N ASP A 344 -21.20 -1.89 33.70
CA ASP A 344 -22.00 -3.09 33.46
C ASP A 344 -22.47 -3.71 34.78
N LYS A 345 -23.10 -4.89 34.71
CA LYS A 345 -23.62 -5.60 35.88
C LYS A 345 -22.56 -5.96 36.92
N PHE A 346 -21.28 -6.01 36.54
CA PHE A 346 -20.15 -6.33 37.42
C PHE A 346 -19.53 -5.08 38.04
N GLY A 347 -19.90 -3.88 37.57
CA GLY A 347 -19.50 -2.60 38.15
C GLY A 347 -18.92 -1.63 37.12
N SER A 348 -18.18 -0.65 37.63
CA SER A 348 -17.51 0.39 36.86
C SER A 348 -16.14 -0.10 36.37
N HIS A 349 -15.85 0.11 35.09
CA HIS A 349 -14.61 -0.36 34.47
C HIS A 349 -13.97 0.74 33.63
N ILE A 350 -12.66 0.93 33.83
CA ILE A 350 -11.78 1.75 32.99
C ILE A 350 -10.68 0.83 32.44
N TYR A 351 -10.45 0.94 31.13
CA TYR A 351 -9.37 0.26 30.42
C TYR A 351 -8.53 1.25 29.61
N CYS A 352 -7.22 1.11 29.68
CA CYS A 352 -6.30 1.69 28.68
C CYS A 352 -6.07 0.65 27.59
N ILE A 353 -6.20 1.05 26.33
CA ILE A 353 -5.91 0.19 25.18
C ILE A 353 -4.90 0.92 24.31
N TYR A 354 -3.70 0.35 24.18
CA TYR A 354 -2.62 0.94 23.40
C TYR A 354 -2.71 0.50 21.93
N PRO A 355 -2.11 1.26 20.99
CA PRO A 355 -2.19 0.95 19.56
C PRO A 355 -1.72 -0.45 19.14
N HIS A 356 -0.85 -1.08 19.94
CA HIS A 356 -0.33 -2.44 19.67
C HIS A 356 -1.23 -3.56 20.23
N GLY A 357 -2.36 -3.22 20.88
CA GLY A 357 -3.33 -4.18 21.40
C GLY A 357 -3.07 -4.67 22.83
N SER A 358 -2.09 -4.11 23.55
CA SER A 358 -1.99 -4.31 25.00
C SER A 358 -3.09 -3.53 25.72
N THR A 359 -3.50 -4.04 26.89
CA THR A 359 -4.61 -3.48 27.66
C THR A 359 -4.35 -3.53 29.16
N ASP A 360 -4.59 -2.42 29.85
CA ASP A 360 -4.51 -2.32 31.30
C ASP A 360 -5.88 -2.01 31.89
N LYS A 361 -6.23 -2.63 33.02
CA LYS A 361 -7.42 -2.30 33.81
C LYS A 361 -6.98 -1.52 35.04
N LEU A 362 -7.44 -0.28 35.16
CA LEU A 362 -6.97 0.66 36.17
C LEU A 362 -8.15 1.43 36.78
N PRO A 363 -8.02 1.99 38.00
CA PRO A 363 -9.03 2.87 38.57
C PRO A 363 -9.09 4.25 37.87
N TYR A 364 -8.00 4.67 37.26
CA TYR A 364 -7.90 5.88 36.44
C TYR A 364 -6.90 5.70 35.31
N ALA A 365 -7.03 6.50 34.26
CA ALA A 365 -6.32 6.35 33.01
C ALA A 365 -6.13 7.71 32.33
N THR A 366 -4.98 7.93 31.70
CA THR A 366 -4.70 9.10 30.85
C THR A 366 -3.97 8.67 29.60
N MET A 367 -4.33 9.22 28.43
CA MET A 367 -3.67 8.95 27.16
C MET A 367 -3.56 10.23 26.31
N GLY A 368 -2.71 10.19 25.29
CA GLY A 368 -2.43 11.34 24.42
C GLY A 368 -1.17 12.12 24.79
N SER A 369 -0.91 13.23 24.10
CA SER A 369 0.30 14.05 24.25
C SER A 369 0.38 14.75 25.61
N GLY A 370 -0.74 15.27 26.13
CA GLY A 370 -0.79 15.89 27.46
C GLY A 370 -1.08 14.92 28.61
N SER A 371 -0.99 13.61 28.37
CA SER A 371 -1.29 12.56 29.36
C SER A 371 -0.46 12.67 30.64
N LEU A 372 0.83 13.01 30.54
CA LEU A 372 1.70 13.13 31.70
C LEU A 372 1.28 14.27 32.66
N ALA A 373 0.83 15.40 32.11
CA ALA A 373 0.32 16.51 32.92
C ALA A 373 -1.00 16.14 33.62
N ALA A 374 -1.88 15.44 32.90
CA ALA A 374 -3.13 14.92 33.47
C ALA A 374 -2.87 13.87 34.56
N MET A 375 -1.90 12.98 34.35
CA MET A 375 -1.56 11.92 35.30
C MET A 375 -1.06 12.49 36.62
N ALA A 376 -0.24 13.55 36.59
CA ALA A 376 0.23 14.22 37.80
C ALA A 376 -0.91 14.75 38.67
N VAL A 377 -2.02 15.19 38.06
CA VAL A 377 -3.22 15.65 38.78
C VAL A 377 -3.98 14.46 39.39
N PHE A 378 -4.13 13.36 38.64
CA PHE A 378 -4.76 12.14 39.14
C PHE A 378 -4.01 11.53 40.32
N GLU A 379 -2.68 11.38 40.23
CA GLU A 379 -1.86 10.84 41.32
C GLU A 379 -1.96 11.66 42.60
N LYS A 380 -2.13 12.99 42.47
CA LYS A 380 -2.30 13.88 43.63
C LYS A 380 -3.72 13.82 44.22
N GLY A 381 -4.74 13.73 43.38
CA GLY A 381 -6.12 14.00 43.77
C GLY A 381 -7.01 12.77 43.93
N TRP A 382 -6.67 11.64 43.29
CA TRP A 382 -7.51 10.46 43.25
C TRP A 382 -7.57 9.75 44.61
N LYS A 383 -8.77 9.31 44.98
CA LYS A 383 -9.04 8.53 46.18
C LYS A 383 -9.99 7.40 45.84
N LEU A 384 -9.95 6.33 46.63
CA LEU A 384 -10.99 5.31 46.56
C LEU A 384 -12.33 5.92 46.99
N ASP A 385 -13.42 5.49 46.36
CA ASP A 385 -14.78 5.82 46.74
C ASP A 385 -15.12 7.32 46.76
N MET A 386 -14.67 8.06 45.73
CA MET A 386 -15.02 9.48 45.54
C MET A 386 -16.50 9.67 45.16
N ASP A 387 -17.05 10.82 45.56
CA ASP A 387 -18.33 11.33 45.09
C ASP A 387 -18.24 11.81 43.62
N GLU A 388 -19.39 11.91 42.97
CA GLU A 388 -19.47 12.30 41.56
C GLU A 388 -18.95 13.72 41.33
N ALA A 389 -19.28 14.68 42.20
CA ALA A 389 -18.92 16.07 42.01
C ALA A 389 -17.40 16.26 42.09
N TYR A 390 -16.75 15.65 43.09
CA TYR A 390 -15.28 15.64 43.19
C TYR A 390 -14.62 14.90 42.02
N ALA A 391 -15.17 13.76 41.60
CA ALA A 391 -14.67 13.00 40.44
C ALA A 391 -14.69 13.84 39.15
N VAL A 392 -15.80 14.54 38.89
CA VAL A 392 -15.95 15.44 37.74
C VAL A 392 -14.95 16.60 37.80
N GLN A 393 -14.79 17.21 38.98
CA GLN A 393 -13.83 18.29 39.19
C GLN A 393 -12.40 17.82 38.96
N LEU A 394 -12.04 16.64 39.45
CA LEU A 394 -10.70 16.05 39.28
C LEU A 394 -10.40 15.74 37.80
N VAL A 395 -11.37 15.21 37.06
CA VAL A 395 -11.24 15.00 35.60
C VAL A 395 -11.07 16.33 34.87
N ARG A 396 -11.86 17.35 35.22
CA ARG A 396 -11.70 18.70 34.65
C ARG A 396 -10.31 19.26 34.91
N ASP A 397 -9.82 19.16 36.14
CA ASP A 397 -8.50 19.68 36.53
C ASP A 397 -7.37 18.95 35.79
N ALA A 398 -7.52 17.63 35.57
CA ALA A 398 -6.57 16.84 34.81
C ALA A 398 -6.52 17.26 33.32
N ILE A 399 -7.68 17.46 32.67
CA ILE A 399 -7.72 17.98 31.30
C ILE A 399 -7.19 19.42 31.23
N ALA A 400 -7.54 20.27 32.20
CA ALA A 400 -7.04 21.64 32.28
C ALA A 400 -5.50 21.70 32.39
N ALA A 401 -4.91 20.79 33.17
CA ALA A 401 -3.45 20.64 33.25
C ALA A 401 -2.85 20.22 31.89
N GLY A 402 -3.50 19.32 31.16
CA GLY A 402 -3.12 18.97 29.78
C GLY A 402 -3.19 20.18 28.85
N ILE A 403 -4.30 20.93 28.87
CA ILE A 403 -4.52 22.11 28.02
C ILE A 403 -3.47 23.22 28.26
N THR A 404 -3.07 23.42 29.51
CA THR A 404 -2.15 24.50 29.88
C THR A 404 -0.67 24.13 29.70
N ASN A 405 -0.32 22.84 29.69
CA ASN A 405 1.06 22.37 29.61
C ASN A 405 1.42 21.63 28.32
N ASP A 406 0.46 21.28 27.46
CA ASP A 406 0.69 20.65 26.15
C ASP A 406 0.24 21.55 24.98
N LEU A 407 1.12 21.74 24.01
CA LEU A 407 0.86 22.55 22.80
C LEU A 407 -0.24 21.91 21.93
N GLY A 408 -0.27 20.58 21.92
CA GLY A 408 -1.18 19.79 21.12
C GLY A 408 -2.63 19.81 21.62
N SER A 409 -2.81 20.06 22.91
CA SER A 409 -4.11 20.04 23.59
C SER A 409 -4.68 21.45 23.74
N GLY A 410 -6.01 21.60 23.83
CA GLY A 410 -6.58 22.91 24.11
C GLY A 410 -8.08 23.08 23.87
N SER A 411 -8.48 24.35 23.92
CA SER A 411 -9.85 24.85 23.73
C SER A 411 -10.76 24.53 24.93
N ASN A 412 -11.66 23.57 24.79
CA ASN A 412 -12.71 23.29 25.78
C ASN A 412 -12.44 21.96 26.48
N VAL A 413 -13.04 21.79 27.64
CA VAL A 413 -13.11 20.52 28.38
C VAL A 413 -14.47 19.89 28.13
N ASP A 414 -14.48 18.67 27.62
CA ASP A 414 -15.67 17.83 27.49
C ASP A 414 -15.68 16.78 28.59
N ILE A 415 -16.85 16.54 29.19
CA ILE A 415 -17.02 15.56 30.26
C ILE A 415 -18.20 14.64 29.93
N ASN A 416 -18.01 13.35 30.14
CA ASN A 416 -19.07 12.35 30.07
C ASN A 416 -19.15 11.56 31.37
N ILE A 417 -20.34 11.53 31.96
CA ILE A 417 -20.64 10.85 33.22
C ILE A 417 -21.51 9.64 32.92
N ILE A 418 -21.00 8.46 33.25
CA ILE A 418 -21.67 7.17 33.05
C ILE A 418 -22.02 6.62 34.44
N ARG A 419 -23.31 6.66 34.78
CA ARG A 419 -23.82 6.19 36.07
C ARG A 419 -24.31 4.74 35.98
N LYS A 420 -24.28 4.02 37.10
CA LYS A 420 -24.83 2.67 37.19
C LYS A 420 -26.36 2.66 37.09
N ASP A 421 -26.99 3.59 37.80
CA ASP A 421 -28.44 3.60 38.04
C ASP A 421 -29.24 4.21 36.89
N GLU A 422 -28.62 5.08 36.09
CA GLU A 422 -29.29 5.77 34.98
C GLU A 422 -29.06 5.04 33.64
N PRO A 423 -30.09 4.92 32.79
CA PRO A 423 -29.94 4.31 31.46
C PRO A 423 -29.26 5.24 30.45
N LYS A 424 -29.45 6.57 30.60
CA LYS A 424 -28.85 7.59 29.73
C LYS A 424 -27.58 8.14 30.39
N THR A 425 -26.53 8.35 29.59
CA THR A 425 -25.28 8.98 30.04
C THR A 425 -25.36 10.49 29.93
N LYS A 426 -24.74 11.21 30.86
CA LYS A 426 -24.71 12.68 30.85
C LYS A 426 -23.44 13.19 30.19
N ILE A 427 -23.58 13.66 28.94
CA ILE A 427 -22.50 14.31 28.19
C ILE A 427 -22.65 15.82 28.34
N ILE A 428 -21.58 16.50 28.74
CA ILE A 428 -21.53 17.95 28.93
C ILE A 428 -20.47 18.52 27.98
N ARG A 429 -20.90 19.32 27.02
CA ARG A 429 -20.06 19.85 25.93
C ARG A 429 -20.52 21.27 25.54
N PRO A 430 -19.75 22.32 25.84
CA PRO A 430 -18.55 22.33 26.69
C PRO A 430 -18.92 22.23 28.19
N TYR A 431 -18.06 21.62 29.00
CA TYR A 431 -18.11 21.75 30.46
C TYR A 431 -17.44 23.06 30.90
N GLU A 432 -16.25 23.36 30.37
CA GLU A 432 -15.50 24.58 30.65
C GLU A 432 -14.67 25.02 29.44
N GLU A 433 -14.55 26.32 29.22
CA GLU A 433 -13.71 26.92 28.17
C GLU A 433 -12.47 27.57 28.80
N ILE A 434 -11.26 27.05 28.52
CA ILE A 434 -10.02 27.48 29.19
C ILE A 434 -9.26 28.54 28.36
N GLY A 435 -9.66 28.77 27.11
CA GLY A 435 -9.00 29.73 26.20
C GLY A 435 -9.98 30.61 25.43
N LEU A 436 -10.45 31.69 26.07
CA LEU A 436 -11.36 32.65 25.44
C LEU A 436 -10.68 33.40 24.29
N ARG A 437 -11.40 33.55 23.18
CA ARG A 437 -10.92 34.32 22.03
C ARG A 437 -10.95 35.82 22.36
N GLY A 438 -9.83 36.51 22.11
CA GLY A 438 -9.76 37.96 22.22
C GLY A 438 -10.77 38.68 21.30
N LYS A 439 -11.22 39.87 21.72
CA LYS A 439 -12.12 40.71 20.93
C LYS A 439 -11.37 41.33 19.75
N ARG A 440 -12.00 41.36 18.57
CA ARG A 440 -11.44 42.05 17.40
C ARG A 440 -11.58 43.57 17.61
N HIS A 441 -10.48 44.32 17.49
CA HIS A 441 -10.48 45.77 17.65
C HIS A 441 -10.90 46.55 16.38
N GLY A 442 -10.79 45.92 15.20
CA GLY A 442 -11.10 46.55 13.91
C GLY A 442 -12.14 45.77 13.10
N LYS A 443 -12.85 46.49 12.23
CA LYS A 443 -13.77 45.93 11.23
C LYS A 443 -13.05 45.80 9.89
N TYR A 444 -12.89 44.57 9.41
CA TYR A 444 -12.18 44.26 8.14
C TYR A 444 -13.15 43.82 7.03
N THR A 445 -14.41 44.23 7.10
CA THR A 445 -15.38 43.94 6.05
C THR A 445 -15.30 44.99 4.95
N TYR A 446 -14.99 44.55 3.74
CA TYR A 446 -14.97 45.40 2.55
C TYR A 446 -16.39 45.65 2.01
N GLN A 447 -16.59 46.77 1.34
CA GLN A 447 -17.86 47.03 0.65
C GLN A 447 -18.02 46.11 -0.56
N LYS A 448 -19.27 45.79 -0.93
CA LYS A 448 -19.55 45.01 -2.14
C LYS A 448 -19.01 45.75 -3.37
N GLY A 449 -18.42 45.01 -4.31
CA GLY A 449 -17.77 45.60 -5.50
C GLY A 449 -16.27 45.88 -5.36
N THR A 450 -15.67 45.64 -4.18
CA THR A 450 -14.21 45.81 -3.98
C THR A 450 -13.38 44.77 -4.76
N THR A 451 -13.90 43.56 -4.94
CA THR A 451 -13.21 42.48 -5.67
C THR A 451 -13.60 42.50 -7.15
N LYS A 452 -12.61 42.58 -8.05
CA LYS A 452 -12.84 42.48 -9.50
C LYS A 452 -13.30 41.07 -9.87
N VAL A 453 -14.47 40.95 -10.48
CA VAL A 453 -15.03 39.69 -11.00
C VAL A 453 -14.86 39.68 -12.53
N LEU A 454 -14.37 38.58 -13.10
CA LEU A 454 -14.13 38.46 -14.55
C LEU A 454 -15.40 38.07 -15.30
N GLU A 455 -16.13 37.09 -14.78
CA GLU A 455 -17.34 36.56 -15.37
C GLU A 455 -18.30 36.16 -14.24
N THR A 456 -19.60 36.27 -14.48
CA THR A 456 -20.63 35.88 -13.52
C THR A 456 -21.75 35.18 -14.28
N GLU A 457 -22.01 33.94 -13.90
CA GLU A 457 -23.14 33.16 -14.39
C GLU A 457 -24.19 33.05 -13.27
N ILE A 458 -25.45 33.32 -13.61
CA ILE A 458 -26.57 33.23 -12.67
C ILE A 458 -27.49 32.12 -13.16
N ILE A 459 -27.57 31.03 -12.40
CA ILE A 459 -28.43 29.89 -12.71
C ILE A 459 -29.69 29.99 -11.82
N PRO A 460 -30.86 30.38 -12.38
CA PRO A 460 -32.09 30.42 -11.61
C PRO A 460 -32.58 28.99 -11.32
N LEU A 461 -32.77 28.66 -10.04
CA LEU A 461 -33.39 27.41 -9.64
C LEU A 461 -34.92 27.54 -9.75
N LYS A 462 -35.57 26.68 -10.55
CA LYS A 462 -37.03 26.53 -10.56
C LYS A 462 -37.41 25.52 -9.48
N VAL A 463 -38.09 25.99 -8.43
CA VAL A 463 -38.65 25.11 -7.41
C VAL A 463 -39.98 24.56 -7.96
N GLU A 464 -40.01 23.28 -8.31
CA GLU A 464 -41.22 22.62 -8.86
C GLU A 464 -42.14 22.09 -7.75
N GLU A 465 -41.57 21.62 -6.63
CA GLU A 465 -42.31 21.20 -5.43
C GLU A 465 -41.52 21.58 -4.16
N GLU A 466 -42.24 22.01 -3.12
CA GLU A 466 -41.70 22.32 -1.80
C GLU A 466 -42.19 21.23 -0.81
N GLU A 467 -41.40 20.16 -0.64
CA GLU A 467 -41.66 19.18 0.41
C GLU A 467 -41.07 19.66 1.74
N VAL A 468 -41.94 20.04 2.68
CA VAL A 468 -41.54 20.30 4.07
C VAL A 468 -41.32 18.95 4.77
N ILE A 469 -40.10 18.43 4.68
CA ILE A 469 -39.70 17.26 5.46
C ILE A 469 -39.51 17.72 6.92
N GLN A 470 -40.55 17.56 7.74
CA GLN A 470 -40.37 17.57 9.20
C GLN A 470 -39.46 16.40 9.55
N ARG A 471 -38.20 16.70 9.91
CA ARG A 471 -37.37 15.74 10.63
C ARG A 471 -38.09 15.45 11.95
N MET A 472 -38.64 14.24 12.10
CA MET A 472 -38.95 13.70 13.41
C MET A 472 -37.65 13.70 14.19
N ASP A 473 -37.53 14.61 15.17
CA ASP A 473 -36.55 14.48 16.22
C ASP A 473 -36.85 13.14 16.92
N LEU A 474 -35.96 12.17 16.76
CA LEU A 474 -35.99 10.91 17.51
C LEU A 474 -35.52 11.19 18.94
N ASP A 475 -36.34 11.90 19.70
CA ASP A 475 -36.18 12.11 21.14
C ASP A 475 -37.50 11.78 21.84
N GLU A 476 -37.61 10.55 22.38
CA GLU A 476 -38.12 10.28 23.74
C GLU A 476 -37.27 9.16 24.39
#